data_AF-G6XMW0-F1
#
_entry.id   AF-G6XMW0-F1
#
_cell.length_a   1.000
_cell.length_b   1.000
_cell.length_c   1.000
_cell.angle_alpha   90.00
_cell.angle_beta   90.00
_cell.angle_gamma   90.00
#
_symmetry.space_group_name_H-M   'P 1'
#
loop_
_entity.id
_entity.type
_entity.pdbx_description
1 polymer ?
#
loop_
_entity_poly.entity_id
_entity_poly.type
_entity_poly.pdbx_seq_one_letter_code
_entity_poly.pdbx_strand_id
1 'polypeptide(L)'
;MPIRPELKPLYPSNWPELSRQVRFERAGGVCQRCGRPHGYHLQVLPGGRWKHPETGHWFNGRGRRISPPDLIEHLQIRQTKVVLAAAHLNHDPTSNRLRNLRAFCQRCHLLHDRMYHLAQRRLTLRRRLALGDLFEGLYRAGITRLGL
;
A
#
# COMPACT_ATOMS: atom_id res chain seq x y z
N MET A 1 -5.41 0.47 -3.02
CA MET A 1 -6.47 0.52 -2.00
C MET A 1 -7.52 1.48 -2.48
N PRO A 2 -8.81 1.13 -2.44
CA PRO A 2 -9.88 2.06 -2.80
C PRO A 2 -9.85 3.26 -1.85
N ILE A 3 -10.14 4.45 -2.38
CA ILE A 3 -10.28 5.66 -1.56
C ILE A 3 -11.59 5.55 -0.79
N ARG A 4 -11.50 5.70 0.54
CA ARG A 4 -12.68 5.70 1.41
C ARG A 4 -13.62 6.85 1.03
N PRO A 5 -14.94 6.64 0.96
CA PRO A 5 -15.89 7.67 0.52
C PRO A 5 -15.71 9.02 1.23
N GLU A 6 -15.50 9.01 2.54
CA GLU A 6 -15.30 10.18 3.37
C GLU A 6 -14.01 10.96 3.07
N LEU A 7 -13.03 10.34 2.42
CA LEU A 7 -11.77 11.00 2.05
C LEU A 7 -11.79 11.52 0.61
N LYS A 8 -12.73 11.09 -0.24
CA LYS A 8 -12.80 11.51 -1.65
C LYS A 8 -12.77 13.04 -1.83
N PRO A 9 -13.45 13.86 -1.01
CA PRO A 9 -13.40 15.32 -1.16
C PRO A 9 -12.02 15.95 -0.97
N LEU A 10 -11.06 15.23 -0.36
CA LEU A 10 -9.70 15.72 -0.11
C LEU A 10 -8.78 15.55 -1.33
N TYR A 11 -9.23 14.80 -2.33
CA TYR A 11 -8.50 14.55 -3.56
C TYR A 11 -8.93 15.57 -4.62
N PRO A 12 -8.00 16.00 -5.49
CA PRO A 12 -8.35 16.91 -6.58
C PRO A 12 -9.26 16.19 -7.59
N SER A 13 -10.02 16.97 -8.36
CA SER A 13 -10.93 16.44 -9.40
C SER A 13 -10.20 15.61 -10.45
N ASN A 14 -8.96 15.97 -10.78
CA ASN A 14 -8.09 15.27 -11.73
C ASN A 14 -7.29 14.10 -11.10
N TRP A 15 -7.73 13.58 -9.95
CA TRP A 15 -7.06 12.45 -9.30
C TRP A 15 -6.91 11.20 -10.20
N PRO A 16 -7.90 10.80 -11.02
CA PRO A 16 -7.74 9.65 -11.92
C PRO A 16 -6.52 9.80 -12.85
N GLU A 17 -6.34 10.97 -13.44
CA GLU A 17 -5.23 11.31 -14.34
C GLU A 17 -3.91 11.33 -13.57
N LEU A 18 -3.87 12.01 -12.43
CA LEU A 18 -2.68 12.10 -11.58
C LEU A 18 -2.22 10.71 -11.11
N SER A 19 -3.16 9.86 -10.69
CA SER A 19 -2.90 8.48 -10.29
C SER A 19 -2.41 7.63 -11.46
N ARG A 20 -2.93 7.84 -12.68
CA ARG A 20 -2.46 7.17 -13.91
C ARG A 20 -1.03 7.60 -14.24
N GLN A 21 -0.74 8.90 -14.22
CA GLN A 21 0.60 9.45 -14.44
C GLN A 21 1.62 8.87 -13.46
N VAL A 22 1.27 8.82 -12.16
CA VAL A 22 2.16 8.25 -11.13
C VAL A 22 2.45 6.77 -11.35
N ARG A 23 1.42 5.98 -11.72
CA ARG A 23 1.52 4.51 -11.80
C ARG A 23 2.11 3.99 -13.09
N PHE A 24 1.78 4.60 -14.22
CA PHE A 24 2.06 4.02 -15.53
C PHE A 24 3.05 4.86 -16.34
N GLU A 25 2.97 6.18 -16.25
CA GLU A 25 3.90 7.04 -16.99
C GLU A 25 5.23 7.15 -16.24
N ARG A 26 5.22 7.62 -14.99
CA ARG A 26 6.46 7.81 -14.23
C ARG A 26 7.06 6.50 -13.69
N ALA A 27 6.21 5.57 -13.28
CA ALA A 27 6.66 4.32 -12.68
C ALA A 27 6.69 3.15 -13.67
N GLY A 28 6.35 3.36 -14.95
CA GLY A 28 6.40 2.30 -15.97
C GLY A 28 5.54 1.07 -15.66
N GLY A 29 4.49 1.21 -14.84
CA GLY A 29 3.67 0.08 -14.42
C GLY A 29 4.34 -0.88 -13.43
N VAL A 30 5.44 -0.48 -12.78
CA VAL A 30 6.09 -1.28 -11.74
C VAL A 30 6.00 -0.63 -10.36
N CYS A 31 5.97 -1.46 -9.32
CA CYS A 31 6.03 -0.97 -7.94
C CYS A 31 7.38 -0.30 -7.67
N GLN A 32 7.39 0.99 -7.30
CA GLN A 32 8.61 1.76 -7.01
C GLN A 32 9.32 1.37 -5.71
N ARG A 33 8.85 0.32 -5.01
CA ARG A 33 9.50 -0.23 -3.79
C ARG A 33 10.03 -1.66 -3.99
N CYS A 34 9.34 -2.50 -4.76
CA CYS A 34 9.71 -3.92 -4.87
C CYS A 34 9.77 -4.45 -6.31
N GLY A 35 9.50 -3.62 -7.32
CA GLY A 35 9.62 -3.98 -8.72
C GLY A 35 8.49 -4.85 -9.29
N ARG A 36 7.51 -5.28 -8.49
CA ARG A 36 6.40 -6.11 -8.99
C ARG A 36 5.63 -5.39 -10.11
N PRO A 37 5.43 -6.03 -11.28
CA PRO A 37 4.74 -5.43 -12.41
C PRO A 37 3.21 -5.47 -12.23
N HIS A 38 2.53 -4.40 -12.65
CA HIS A 38 1.07 -4.29 -12.59
C HIS A 38 0.37 -5.32 -13.48
N GLY A 39 -0.74 -5.88 -13.02
CA GLY A 39 -1.62 -6.75 -13.82
C GLY A 39 -1.21 -8.22 -13.82
N TYR A 40 0.05 -8.54 -13.51
CA TYR A 40 0.55 -9.92 -13.49
C TYR A 40 0.04 -10.71 -12.28
N HIS A 41 -0.16 -12.01 -12.50
CA HIS A 41 -0.34 -12.99 -11.43
C HIS A 41 1.03 -13.55 -11.04
N LEU A 42 1.47 -13.29 -9.81
CA LEU A 42 2.78 -13.70 -9.32
C LEU A 42 2.68 -14.87 -8.37
N GLN A 43 3.64 -15.78 -8.45
CA GLN A 43 3.95 -16.71 -7.37
C GLN A 43 4.66 -15.94 -6.26
N VAL A 44 4.09 -15.97 -5.06
CA VAL A 44 4.60 -15.26 -3.88
C VAL A 44 4.71 -16.20 -2.69
N LEU A 45 5.74 -15.99 -1.88
CA LEU A 45 5.95 -16.68 -0.61
C LEU A 45 5.61 -15.76 0.57
N PRO A 46 5.44 -16.33 1.78
CA PRO A 46 5.48 -15.57 3.02
C PRO A 46 6.69 -14.62 3.09
N GLY A 47 6.51 -13.49 3.78
CA GLY A 47 7.50 -12.41 3.82
C GLY A 47 7.56 -11.55 2.55
N GLY A 48 6.94 -11.98 1.44
CA GLY A 48 6.81 -11.21 0.21
C GLY A 48 7.89 -11.46 -0.83
N ARG A 49 8.65 -12.56 -0.71
CA ARG A 49 9.44 -13.07 -1.83
C ARG A 49 8.51 -13.41 -2.99
N TRP A 50 9.00 -13.26 -4.22
CA TRP A 50 8.19 -13.47 -5.40
C TRP A 50 9.04 -13.89 -6.60
N LYS A 51 8.44 -14.68 -7.49
CA LYS A 51 9.04 -15.10 -8.74
C LYS A 51 8.58 -14.18 -9.87
N HIS A 52 9.51 -13.68 -10.67
CA HIS A 52 9.19 -12.92 -11.86
C HIS A 52 8.57 -13.86 -12.92
N PRO A 53 7.44 -13.49 -13.54
CA PRO A 53 6.67 -14.41 -14.37
C PRO A 53 7.41 -14.76 -15.67
N GLU A 54 8.12 -13.81 -16.26
CA GLU A 54 8.83 -14.00 -17.52
C GLU A 54 10.25 -14.58 -17.33
N THR A 55 11.10 -13.91 -16.55
CA THR A 55 12.50 -14.35 -16.34
C THR A 55 12.63 -15.56 -15.41
N GLY A 56 11.60 -15.90 -14.62
CA GLY A 56 11.65 -16.96 -13.62
C GLY A 56 12.55 -16.67 -12.41
N HIS A 57 13.19 -15.50 -12.34
CA HIS A 57 14.07 -15.12 -11.24
C HIS A 57 13.29 -14.84 -9.96
N TRP A 58 13.91 -15.14 -8.81
CA TRP A 58 13.34 -14.87 -7.50
C TRP A 58 13.83 -13.55 -6.93
N PHE A 59 12.92 -12.84 -6.26
CA PHE A 59 13.16 -11.54 -5.64
C PHE A 59 12.63 -11.53 -4.21
N ASN A 60 13.29 -10.79 -3.33
CA ASN A 60 12.80 -10.55 -1.99
C ASN A 60 11.68 -9.48 -1.96
N GLY A 61 11.12 -9.25 -0.77
CA GLY A 61 10.05 -8.25 -0.58
C GLY A 61 10.44 -6.79 -0.84
N ARG A 62 11.73 -6.51 -1.09
CA ARG A 62 12.29 -5.20 -1.48
C ARG A 62 12.75 -5.17 -2.95
N GLY A 63 12.53 -6.24 -3.72
CA GLY A 63 12.90 -6.29 -5.13
C GLY A 63 14.37 -6.62 -5.41
N ARG A 64 15.13 -7.13 -4.44
CA ARG A 64 16.49 -7.64 -4.68
C ARG A 64 16.44 -9.10 -5.11
N ARG A 65 17.25 -9.48 -6.09
CA ARG A 65 17.36 -10.87 -6.57
C ARG A 65 17.88 -11.78 -5.45
N ILE A 66 17.33 -12.98 -5.36
CA ILE A 66 17.69 -14.01 -4.38
C ILE A 66 17.71 -15.38 -5.06
N SER A 67 18.25 -16.38 -4.37
CA SER A 67 18.10 -17.78 -4.75
C SER A 67 16.63 -18.22 -4.72
N PRO A 68 16.26 -19.23 -5.52
CA PRO A 68 14.96 -19.90 -5.41
C PRO A 68 14.71 -20.45 -3.99
N PRO A 69 13.43 -20.59 -3.60
CA PRO A 69 13.07 -21.25 -2.34
C PRO A 69 13.48 -22.72 -2.35
N ASP A 70 13.68 -23.28 -1.16
CA ASP A 70 13.79 -24.72 -0.98
C ASP A 70 12.44 -25.43 -1.19
N LEU A 71 12.46 -26.77 -1.13
CA LEU A 71 11.27 -27.60 -1.35
C LEU A 71 10.14 -27.32 -0.35
N ILE A 72 10.48 -27.09 0.92
CA ILE A 72 9.49 -26.83 1.98
C ILE A 72 8.84 -25.47 1.79
N GLU A 73 9.66 -24.46 1.48
CA GLU A 73 9.19 -23.12 1.15
C GLU A 73 8.31 -23.13 -0.10
N HIS A 74 8.63 -23.95 -1.11
CA HIS A 74 7.84 -24.06 -2.34
C HIS A 74 6.37 -24.43 -2.08
N LEU A 75 6.10 -25.25 -1.05
CA LEU A 75 4.75 -25.65 -0.65
C LEU A 75 3.90 -24.47 -0.13
N GLN A 76 4.54 -23.36 0.25
CA GLN A 76 3.87 -22.17 0.78
C GLN A 76 3.55 -21.14 -0.31
N ILE A 77 3.86 -21.42 -1.57
CA ILE A 77 3.61 -20.50 -2.68
C ILE A 77 2.11 -20.24 -2.83
N ARG A 78 1.77 -18.96 -2.97
CA ARG A 78 0.43 -18.50 -3.30
C ARG A 78 0.48 -17.69 -4.59
N GLN A 79 -0.61 -17.66 -5.33
CA GLN A 79 -0.74 -16.74 -6.46
C GLN A 79 -1.44 -15.45 -6.04
N THR A 80 -0.99 -14.31 -6.57
CA THR A 80 -1.62 -13.02 -6.31
C THR A 80 -1.56 -12.11 -7.53
N LYS A 81 -2.67 -11.45 -7.87
CA LYS A 81 -2.72 -10.42 -8.90
C LYS A 81 -2.16 -9.11 -8.35
N VAL A 82 -1.16 -8.56 -9.01
CA VAL A 82 -0.53 -7.30 -8.61
C VAL A 82 -1.36 -6.11 -9.08
N VAL A 83 -1.86 -5.31 -8.13
CA VAL A 83 -2.52 -4.03 -8.41
C VAL A 83 -1.69 -2.89 -7.85
N LEU A 84 -1.42 -1.88 -8.67
CA LEU A 84 -0.73 -0.66 -8.28
C LEU A 84 -1.73 0.42 -7.88
N ALA A 85 -1.39 1.16 -6.83
CA ALA A 85 -2.07 2.37 -6.38
C ALA A 85 -1.05 3.51 -6.25
N ALA A 86 -1.51 4.75 -6.47
CA ALA A 86 -0.77 5.93 -6.05
C ALA A 86 -0.90 6.08 -4.52
N ALA A 87 0.22 6.34 -3.87
CA ALA A 87 0.36 6.39 -2.41
C ALA A 87 1.00 7.71 -2.00
N HIS A 88 0.41 8.39 -1.01
CA HIS A 88 0.99 9.57 -0.38
C HIS A 88 2.10 9.15 0.59
N LEU A 89 3.32 9.65 0.37
CA LEU A 89 4.48 9.31 1.19
C LEU A 89 4.36 9.85 2.62
N ASN A 90 3.75 11.03 2.78
CA ASN A 90 3.47 11.64 4.07
C ASN A 90 2.12 11.21 4.69
N HIS A 91 1.39 10.27 4.06
CA HIS A 91 0.07 9.79 4.49
C HIS A 91 -1.05 10.85 4.55
N ASP A 92 -0.79 12.07 4.08
CA ASP A 92 -1.77 13.15 4.01
C ASP A 92 -2.40 13.18 2.61
N PRO A 93 -3.69 12.83 2.47
CA PRO A 93 -4.38 12.77 1.18
C PRO A 93 -4.57 14.14 0.52
N THR A 94 -4.36 15.25 1.25
CA THR A 94 -4.44 16.61 0.67
C THR A 94 -3.15 17.01 -0.06
N SER A 95 -2.03 16.34 0.24
CA SER A 95 -0.70 16.65 -0.31
C SER A 95 -0.46 15.95 -1.65
N ASN A 96 -1.10 16.45 -2.72
CA ASN A 96 -1.15 15.78 -4.03
C ASN A 96 0.00 16.14 -4.99
N ARG A 97 1.09 16.73 -4.49
CA ARG A 97 2.26 17.06 -5.32
C ARG A 97 2.95 15.77 -5.77
N LEU A 98 3.37 15.70 -7.05
CA LEU A 98 3.99 14.49 -7.63
C LEU A 98 5.15 13.92 -6.81
N ARG A 99 5.98 14.78 -6.20
CA ARG A 99 7.09 14.35 -5.32
C ARG A 99 6.64 13.56 -4.09
N ASN A 100 5.42 13.80 -3.61
CA ASN A 100 4.84 13.12 -2.45
C ASN A 100 4.08 11.85 -2.85
N LEU A 101 3.89 11.58 -4.14
CA LEU A 101 3.19 10.38 -4.60
C LEU A 101 4.20 9.32 -5.02
N ARG A 102 3.87 8.04 -4.79
CA ARG A 102 4.58 6.89 -5.38
C ARG A 102 3.62 5.81 -5.85
N ALA A 103 4.04 5.02 -6.82
CA ALA A 103 3.32 3.83 -7.25
C ALA A 103 3.72 2.63 -6.38
N PHE A 104 2.79 2.12 -5.57
CA PHE A 104 2.99 0.93 -4.75
C PHE A 104 2.02 -0.18 -5.11
N CYS A 105 2.50 -1.43 -5.09
CA CYS A 105 1.64 -2.62 -5.13
C CYS A 105 0.85 -2.78 -3.82
N GLN A 106 -0.24 -3.56 -3.84
CA GLN A 106 -1.08 -3.79 -2.64
C GLN A 106 -0.27 -4.10 -1.38
N ARG A 107 0.73 -4.99 -1.46
CA ARG A 107 1.60 -5.32 -0.32
C ARG A 107 2.42 -4.14 0.16
N CYS A 108 3.14 -3.47 -0.73
CA CYS A 108 4.01 -2.34 -0.36
C CYS A 108 3.19 -1.17 0.17
N HIS A 109 1.98 -0.97 -0.36
CA HIS A 109 1.05 0.03 0.12
C HIS A 109 0.56 -0.28 1.54
N LEU A 110 0.10 -1.50 1.80
CA LEU A 110 -0.29 -1.95 3.15
C LEU A 110 0.83 -1.83 4.18
N LEU A 111 2.07 -2.14 3.78
CA LEU A 111 3.23 -1.98 4.66
C LEU A 111 3.55 -0.51 4.95
N HIS A 112 3.38 0.37 3.96
CA HIS A 112 3.53 1.81 4.12
C HIS A 112 2.51 2.33 5.14
N ASP A 113 1.23 1.98 4.97
CA ASP A 113 0.13 2.50 5.78
C ASP A 113 -0.07 1.75 7.10
N ARG A 114 0.80 0.80 7.46
CA ARG A 114 0.60 -0.12 8.60
C ARG A 114 0.33 0.62 9.91
N MET A 115 1.13 1.63 10.23
CA MET A 115 0.99 2.37 11.49
C MET A 115 -0.35 3.12 11.56
N TYR A 116 -0.74 3.76 10.46
CA TYR A 116 -2.03 4.45 10.34
C TYR A 116 -3.20 3.47 10.44
N HIS A 117 -3.09 2.30 9.81
CA HIS A 117 -4.10 1.25 9.92
C HIS A 117 -4.23 0.70 11.34
N LEU A 118 -3.14 0.54 12.08
CA LEU A 118 -3.16 0.12 13.49
C LEU A 118 -3.82 1.19 14.37
N ALA A 119 -3.45 2.46 14.20
CA ALA A 119 -4.06 3.57 14.92
C ALA A 119 -5.57 3.68 14.61
N GLN A 120 -5.94 3.58 13.33
CA GLN A 120 -7.33 3.61 12.91
C GLN A 120 -8.12 2.41 13.45
N ARG A 121 -7.53 1.21 13.48
CA ARG A 121 -8.15 0.02 14.06
C ARG A 121 -8.39 0.20 15.56
N ARG A 122 -7.39 0.70 16.30
CA ARG A 122 -7.51 1.02 17.73
C ARG A 122 -8.66 2.01 17.96
N LEU A 123 -8.70 3.10 17.20
CA LEU A 123 -9.76 4.11 17.29
C LEU A 123 -11.14 3.52 16.97
N THR A 124 -11.24 2.73 15.90
CA THR A 124 -12.50 2.07 15.48
C THR A 124 -13.03 1.15 16.57
N LEU A 125 -12.17 0.40 17.25
CA LEU A 125 -12.57 -0.48 18.35
C LEU A 125 -13.04 0.33 19.56
N ARG A 126 -12.29 1.38 19.95
CA ARG A 126 -12.65 2.24 21.09
C ARG A 126 -13.96 3.00 20.89
N ARG A 127 -14.27 3.41 19.66
CA ARG A 127 -15.54 4.06 19.29
C ARG A 127 -16.79 3.21 19.52
N ARG A 128 -16.62 1.88 19.65
CA ARG A 128 -17.73 0.98 20.00
C ARG A 128 -18.08 1.04 21.49
N LEU A 129 -17.16 1.54 22.31
CA LEU A 129 -17.27 1.55 23.77
C LEU A 129 -17.58 2.96 24.30
N ALA A 130 -17.07 4.01 23.66
CA ALA A 130 -17.26 5.40 24.11
C ALA A 130 -17.16 6.40 22.94
N LEU A 131 -17.67 7.61 23.15
CA LEU A 131 -17.52 8.74 22.22
C LEU A 131 -16.10 9.33 22.23
N GLY A 132 -15.34 9.12 23.30
CA GLY A 132 -13.99 9.64 23.49
C GLY A 132 -13.34 9.09 24.77
N ASP A 133 -12.10 9.47 25.03
CA ASP A 133 -11.43 9.25 26.31
C ASP A 133 -10.74 10.52 26.83
N LEU A 134 -10.29 10.48 28.10
CA LEU A 134 -9.66 11.63 28.76
C LEU A 134 -8.35 12.07 28.08
N PHE A 135 -7.64 11.16 27.40
CA PHE A 135 -6.31 11.41 26.84
C PHE A 135 -6.39 11.88 25.37
N GLU A 136 -7.19 11.20 24.55
CA GLU A 136 -7.31 11.43 23.11
C GLU A 136 -8.52 12.32 22.76
N GLY A 137 -9.35 12.66 23.75
CA GLY A 137 -10.57 13.43 23.57
C GLY A 137 -11.64 12.66 22.78
N LEU A 138 -12.48 13.41 22.06
CA LEU A 138 -13.53 12.84 21.21
C LEU A 138 -12.94 12.07 20.03
N TYR A 139 -13.37 10.82 19.85
CA TYR A 139 -12.94 9.97 18.75
C TYR A 139 -13.62 10.41 17.44
N ARG A 140 -12.92 11.23 16.65
CA ARG A 140 -13.42 11.71 15.36
C ARG A 140 -13.21 10.69 14.24
N ALA A 141 -14.15 10.62 13.30
CA ALA A 141 -13.94 9.91 12.03
C ALA A 141 -13.07 10.78 11.11
N GLY A 142 -12.12 10.18 10.39
CA GLY A 142 -11.35 10.88 9.35
C GLY A 142 -9.85 10.66 9.47
N ILE A 143 -9.07 11.62 8.97
CA ILE A 143 -7.61 11.60 9.11
C ILE A 143 -7.30 11.80 10.59
N THR A 144 -6.94 10.72 11.27
CA THR A 144 -6.24 10.82 12.55
C THR A 144 -4.93 11.51 12.25
N ARG A 145 -4.82 12.80 12.56
CA ARG A 145 -3.52 13.46 12.64
C ARG A 145 -2.81 12.74 13.77
N LEU A 146 -1.92 11.81 13.42
CA LEU A 146 -0.86 11.38 14.34
C LEU A 146 0.00 12.62 14.52
N GLY A 147 -0.38 13.46 15.48
CA GLY A 147 0.35 14.67 15.85
C GLY A 147 1.40 14.30 16.88
N LEU A 148 2.66 14.59 16.52
CA LEU A 148 3.86 14.74 17.35
C LEU A 148 4.15 13.62 18.36
#